data_AF-A0A974BII0-F1
#
_entry.id   AF-A0A974BII0-F1
#
_cell.length_a   1.000
_cell.length_b   1.000
_cell.length_c   1.000
_cell.angle_alpha   90.00
_cell.angle_beta   90.00
_cell.angle_gamma   90.00
#
_symmetry.space_group_name_H-M   'P 1'
#
loop_
_entity.id
_entity.type
_entity.pdbx_description
1 polymer ?
#
loop_
_entity_poly.entity_id
_entity_poly.type
_entity_poly.pdbx_seq_one_letter_code
_entity_poly.pdbx_strand_id
1 'polypeptide(L)'
;MYIKSLHKLLLSTMLILGLMMVPVYAAQTETIDLVDADSGYKIVVPNFIDIREVEVDGEVIRAVAVEKPVKDSLGTYTFFEIQTTNEDASMIASAPGTFYEQIGDLFYELEDGKVAYRPSLYVDFEEVFEDNVFVFDFSVRDADGEVINVFNSIYFVFVEAEEATETPAEATETTVEETAEETTETPEAVVETPAQEATAVPTASDVVVDGKNVSFEAYNIDGYNYFKLRDLAMAVTGSDKQFEVTWDGEKNAINLVSGEAYTPVGGEFAVSEGTESVQAIVNQSTIYIDGEEIALQAYTIGGNNYFKLRDVGEVFDFGVLWDGELNQISIDTVVGYVVVE
;
A
#
# COMPACT_ATOMS: atom_id res chain seq x y z
N MET A 1 0.50 23.70 33.27
CA MET A 1 -0.95 23.81 33.05
C MET A 1 -1.17 23.49 31.58
N TYR A 2 -1.27 22.18 31.28
CA TYR A 2 -1.46 21.66 29.93
C TYR A 2 -2.96 21.47 29.71
N ILE A 3 -3.50 22.07 28.67
CA ILE A 3 -4.82 21.71 28.13
C ILE A 3 -4.54 20.98 26.82
N LYS A 4 -4.58 19.64 26.86
CA LYS A 4 -4.63 18.81 25.65
C LYS A 4 -6.03 18.99 25.04
N SER A 5 -6.08 19.48 23.81
CA SER A 5 -7.30 19.52 23.01
C SER A 5 -7.66 18.10 22.56
N LEU A 6 -8.90 17.74 22.82
CA LEU A 6 -9.55 16.47 22.57
C LEU A 6 -10.00 16.45 21.08
N HIS A 7 -9.36 15.67 20.22
CA HIS A 7 -9.93 15.32 18.92
C HIS A 7 -10.85 14.11 19.10
N LYS A 8 -12.10 14.27 18.62
CA LYS A 8 -13.19 13.30 18.75
C LYS A 8 -12.95 12.10 17.85
N LEU A 9 -12.94 10.91 18.44
CA LEU A 9 -13.17 9.65 17.76
C LEU A 9 -14.64 9.62 17.29
N LEU A 10 -14.87 9.65 15.97
CA LEU A 10 -16.19 9.36 15.39
C LEU A 10 -16.27 7.84 15.24
N LEU A 11 -17.04 7.22 16.13
CA LEU A 11 -17.33 5.79 16.10
C LEU A 11 -18.44 5.58 15.04
N SER A 12 -18.08 5.08 13.85
CA SER A 12 -19.07 4.59 12.87
C SER A 12 -19.58 3.23 13.34
N THR A 13 -20.90 3.07 13.48
CA THR A 13 -21.53 1.83 13.92
C THR A 13 -21.91 1.01 12.69
N MET A 14 -21.10 0.01 12.33
CA MET A 14 -21.51 -1.04 11.38
C MET A 14 -22.51 -1.97 12.07
N LEU A 15 -23.71 -2.13 11.50
CA LEU A 15 -24.70 -3.09 12.00
C LEU A 15 -24.84 -4.23 10.99
N ILE A 16 -24.29 -5.38 11.33
CA ILE A 16 -24.55 -6.61 10.57
C ILE A 16 -26.02 -7.00 10.82
N LEU A 17 -26.91 -6.66 9.89
CA LEU A 17 -28.32 -7.04 9.96
C LEU A 17 -28.46 -8.55 9.75
N GLY A 18 -28.54 -9.27 10.87
CA GLY A 18 -28.86 -10.69 10.90
C GLY A 18 -27.65 -11.54 11.21
N LEU A 19 -27.37 -11.69 12.51
CA LEU A 19 -26.71 -12.89 13.02
C LEU A 19 -27.71 -14.05 12.89
N MET A 20 -27.95 -14.53 11.66
CA MET A 20 -28.37 -15.92 11.52
C MET A 20 -27.19 -16.74 12.02
N MET A 21 -27.42 -17.60 13.02
CA MET A 21 -26.48 -18.66 13.37
C MET A 21 -26.00 -19.28 12.06
N VAL A 22 -24.76 -19.00 11.67
CA VAL A 22 -24.19 -19.56 10.45
C VAL A 22 -24.17 -21.07 10.71
N PRO A 23 -25.00 -21.87 10.04
CA PRO A 23 -24.83 -23.31 10.17
C PRO A 23 -23.42 -23.60 9.66
N VAL A 24 -22.66 -24.43 10.37
CA VAL A 24 -21.32 -24.89 9.99
C VAL A 24 -21.35 -25.41 8.54
N TYR A 25 -21.14 -24.51 7.58
CA TYR A 25 -20.93 -24.81 6.18
C TYR A 25 -19.42 -24.89 6.04
N ALA A 26 -18.93 -26.03 5.59
CA ALA A 26 -17.52 -26.16 5.24
C ALA A 26 -17.21 -25.11 4.17
N ALA A 27 -16.21 -24.27 4.41
CA ALA A 27 -15.76 -23.26 3.46
C ALA A 27 -15.46 -23.93 2.11
N GLN A 28 -16.09 -23.43 1.04
CA GLN A 28 -16.00 -24.02 -0.30
C GLN A 28 -15.41 -23.01 -1.29
N THR A 29 -14.92 -23.48 -2.44
CA THR A 29 -14.58 -22.57 -3.55
C THR A 29 -15.84 -22.27 -4.36
N GLU A 30 -16.16 -20.99 -4.55
CA GLU A 30 -17.31 -20.55 -5.34
C GLU A 30 -16.85 -19.74 -6.56
N THR A 31 -17.60 -19.83 -7.66
CA THR A 31 -17.35 -19.00 -8.86
C THR A 31 -18.48 -18.00 -9.01
N ILE A 32 -18.14 -16.72 -9.10
CA ILE A 32 -19.10 -15.62 -9.23
C ILE A 32 -18.89 -14.95 -10.58
N ASP A 33 -19.92 -14.98 -11.44
CA ASP A 33 -19.94 -14.23 -12.69
C ASP A 33 -20.13 -12.74 -12.37
N LEU A 34 -19.29 -11.86 -12.94
CA LEU A 34 -19.29 -10.43 -12.62
C LEU A 34 -20.38 -9.64 -13.35
N VAL A 35 -20.96 -10.22 -14.41
CA VAL A 35 -22.04 -9.61 -15.21
C VAL A 35 -23.13 -10.64 -15.45
N ASP A 36 -22.81 -11.66 -16.25
CA ASP A 36 -23.63 -12.82 -16.54
C ASP A 36 -22.73 -13.98 -17.00
N ALA A 37 -23.30 -15.18 -17.10
CA ALA A 37 -22.55 -16.39 -17.43
C ALA A 37 -21.90 -16.38 -18.84
N ASP A 38 -22.37 -15.51 -19.75
CA ASP A 38 -21.87 -15.41 -21.12
C ASP A 38 -20.84 -14.27 -21.30
N SER A 39 -20.75 -13.36 -20.32
CA SER A 39 -19.84 -12.20 -20.32
C SER A 39 -18.36 -12.56 -20.38
N GLY A 40 -18.02 -13.77 -19.93
CA GLY A 40 -16.65 -14.25 -19.90
C GLY A 40 -15.81 -13.67 -18.77
N TYR A 41 -16.36 -12.90 -17.82
CA TYR A 41 -15.64 -12.35 -16.66
C TYR A 41 -16.20 -12.90 -15.35
N LYS A 42 -15.32 -13.48 -14.52
CA LYS A 42 -15.71 -14.10 -13.26
C LYS A 42 -14.59 -14.02 -12.24
N ILE A 43 -14.94 -14.17 -10.97
CA ILE A 43 -13.98 -14.40 -9.88
C ILE A 43 -14.16 -15.80 -9.29
N VAL A 44 -13.06 -16.41 -8.87
CA VAL A 44 -13.05 -17.67 -8.13
C VAL A 44 -12.64 -17.38 -6.70
N VAL A 45 -13.60 -17.52 -5.80
CA VAL A 45 -13.49 -17.12 -4.40
C VAL A 45 -13.19 -18.35 -3.54
N PRO A 46 -11.98 -18.47 -2.96
CA PRO A 46 -11.69 -19.50 -1.99
C PRO A 46 -12.41 -19.21 -0.67
N ASN A 47 -12.63 -20.26 0.11
CA ASN A 47 -13.24 -20.18 1.44
C ASN A 47 -14.56 -19.38 1.49
N PHE A 48 -15.35 -19.47 0.42
CA PHE A 48 -16.67 -18.85 0.34
C PHE A 48 -17.62 -19.47 1.35
N ILE A 49 -18.43 -18.61 1.96
CA ILE A 49 -19.46 -18.97 2.93
C ILE A 49 -20.84 -18.72 2.32
N ASP A 50 -21.16 -17.45 2.06
CA ASP A 50 -22.44 -17.00 1.51
C ASP A 50 -22.35 -15.56 0.97
N ILE A 51 -23.48 -15.05 0.45
CA ILE A 51 -23.66 -13.62 0.12
C ILE A 51 -24.52 -13.00 1.21
N ARG A 52 -24.02 -11.94 1.85
CA ARG A 52 -24.72 -11.26 2.96
C ARG A 52 -25.17 -9.87 2.58
N GLU A 53 -26.27 -9.44 3.17
CA GLU A 53 -26.68 -8.04 3.18
C GLU A 53 -26.02 -7.36 4.39
N VAL A 54 -25.26 -6.30 4.14
CA VAL A 54 -24.54 -5.53 5.17
C VAL A 54 -25.01 -4.08 5.10
N GLU A 55 -25.32 -3.47 6.23
CA GLU A 55 -25.66 -2.04 6.30
C GLU A 55 -24.41 -1.22 6.59
N VAL A 56 -24.05 -0.32 5.69
CA VAL A 56 -22.96 0.64 5.83
C VAL A 56 -23.52 2.03 5.58
N ASP A 57 -23.37 2.94 6.55
CA ASP A 57 -23.92 4.31 6.50
C ASP A 57 -25.41 4.42 6.13
N GLY A 58 -26.20 3.39 6.46
CA GLY A 58 -27.64 3.31 6.19
C GLY A 58 -28.00 2.81 4.79
N GLU A 59 -27.01 2.38 3.99
CA GLU A 59 -27.19 1.68 2.73
C GLU A 59 -26.97 0.17 2.90
N VAL A 60 -27.87 -0.64 2.34
CA VAL A 60 -27.76 -2.09 2.35
C VAL A 60 -27.03 -2.54 1.08
N ILE A 61 -25.81 -3.05 1.26
CA ILE A 61 -24.97 -3.61 0.20
C ILE A 61 -24.93 -5.14 0.27
N ARG A 62 -24.70 -5.78 -0.87
CA ARG A 62 -24.52 -7.25 -0.95
C ARG A 62 -23.04 -7.56 -1.03
N ALA A 63 -22.51 -8.18 0.02
CA ALA A 63 -21.09 -8.53 0.14
C ALA A 63 -20.88 -10.05 0.09
N VAL A 64 -19.76 -10.45 -0.49
CA VAL A 64 -19.25 -11.82 -0.49
C VAL A 64 -18.64 -12.10 0.88
N ALA A 65 -19.24 -13.02 1.64
CA ALA A 65 -18.70 -13.44 2.92
C ALA A 65 -17.76 -14.62 2.73
N VAL A 66 -16.54 -14.47 3.23
CA VAL A 66 -15.45 -15.44 3.12
C VAL A 66 -14.77 -15.63 4.46
N GLU A 67 -14.22 -16.82 4.68
CA GLU A 67 -13.27 -17.02 5.77
C GLU A 67 -12.00 -16.21 5.50
N LYS A 68 -11.43 -15.59 6.54
CA LYS A 68 -10.18 -14.83 6.48
C LYS A 68 -9.08 -15.66 5.77
N PRO A 69 -8.43 -15.13 4.72
CA PRO A 69 -7.32 -15.82 4.07
C PRO A 69 -6.10 -15.88 5.00
N VAL A 70 -5.24 -16.87 4.78
CA VAL A 70 -3.96 -17.01 5.50
C VAL A 70 -2.82 -16.52 4.59
N LYS A 71 -1.83 -15.82 5.17
CA LYS A 71 -0.61 -15.44 4.45
C LYS A 71 0.08 -16.68 3.89
N ASP A 72 0.50 -16.63 2.63
CA ASP A 72 1.30 -17.69 2.02
C ASP A 72 2.76 -17.69 2.53
N SER A 73 3.61 -18.56 2.00
CA SER A 73 5.02 -18.63 2.39
C SER A 73 5.82 -17.35 2.08
N LEU A 74 5.27 -16.43 1.29
CA LEU A 74 5.83 -15.13 0.95
C LEU A 74 5.20 -14.00 1.80
N GLY A 75 4.37 -14.34 2.79
CA GLY A 75 3.73 -13.37 3.67
C GLY A 75 2.57 -12.62 3.03
N THR A 76 2.05 -13.07 1.88
CA THR A 76 1.04 -12.34 1.10
C THR A 76 -0.34 -13.00 1.20
N TYR A 77 -1.41 -12.20 1.25
CA TYR A 77 -2.78 -12.71 1.15
C TYR A 77 -3.18 -12.91 -0.32
N THR A 78 -3.83 -14.03 -0.60
CA THR A 78 -4.58 -14.23 -1.86
C THR A 78 -6.06 -14.19 -1.54
N PHE A 79 -6.78 -13.20 -2.08
CA PHE A 79 -8.19 -13.01 -1.75
C PHE A 79 -9.12 -13.81 -2.67
N PHE A 80 -8.86 -13.81 -3.97
CA PHE A 80 -9.58 -14.58 -4.98
C PHE A 80 -8.74 -14.66 -6.27
N GLU A 81 -9.21 -15.37 -7.29
CA GLU A 81 -8.64 -15.35 -8.64
C GLU A 81 -9.61 -14.64 -9.59
N ILE A 82 -9.11 -13.75 -10.44
CA ILE A 82 -9.87 -13.17 -11.55
C ILE A 82 -9.65 -14.05 -12.77
N GLN A 83 -10.72 -14.36 -13.49
CA GLN A 83 -10.66 -15.05 -14.78
C GLN A 83 -11.43 -14.27 -15.86
N THR A 84 -10.86 -14.22 -17.05
CA THR A 84 -11.52 -13.71 -18.25
C THR A 84 -11.29 -14.62 -19.46
N THR A 85 -12.29 -14.71 -20.34
CA THR A 85 -12.15 -15.31 -21.68
C THR A 85 -11.96 -14.25 -22.77
N ASN A 86 -11.85 -12.97 -22.41
CA ASN A 86 -11.59 -11.91 -23.37
C ASN A 86 -10.11 -11.98 -23.80
N GLU A 87 -9.86 -12.30 -25.07
CA GLU A 87 -8.51 -12.48 -25.63
C GLU A 87 -7.72 -11.17 -25.72
N ASP A 88 -8.39 -10.01 -25.70
CA ASP A 88 -7.74 -8.70 -25.71
C ASP A 88 -7.25 -8.30 -24.30
N ALA A 89 -7.76 -8.95 -23.24
CA ALA A 89 -7.37 -8.65 -21.87
C ALA A 89 -5.94 -9.11 -21.56
N SER A 90 -5.11 -8.17 -21.13
CA SER A 90 -3.70 -8.41 -20.82
C SER A 90 -3.37 -8.19 -19.34
N MET A 91 -4.12 -7.32 -18.64
CA MET A 91 -3.76 -6.88 -17.30
C MET A 91 -4.98 -6.49 -16.47
N ILE A 92 -4.82 -6.61 -15.15
CA ILE A 92 -5.74 -6.13 -14.13
C ILE A 92 -5.08 -4.98 -13.38
N ALA A 93 -5.81 -3.88 -13.19
CA ALA A 93 -5.44 -2.80 -12.29
C ALA A 93 -6.55 -2.55 -11.28
N SER A 94 -6.21 -2.46 -9.99
CA SER A 94 -7.17 -2.31 -8.91
C SER A 94 -6.57 -1.51 -7.74
N ALA A 95 -7.45 -0.82 -7.03
CA ALA A 95 -7.17 -0.04 -5.83
C ALA A 95 -8.05 -0.59 -4.70
N PRO A 96 -7.72 -1.76 -4.11
CA PRO A 96 -8.51 -2.34 -3.03
C PRO A 96 -8.65 -1.37 -1.87
N GLY A 97 -9.83 -1.35 -1.27
CA GLY A 97 -10.18 -0.49 -0.16
C GLY A 97 -10.97 -1.22 0.92
N THR A 98 -11.24 -0.50 1.99
CA THR A 98 -12.49 -0.64 2.72
C THR A 98 -13.54 0.26 2.05
N PHE A 99 -14.76 0.28 2.58
CA PHE A 99 -15.80 1.21 2.13
C PHE A 99 -15.40 2.69 2.32
N TYR A 100 -14.39 2.98 3.14
CA TYR A 100 -14.02 4.34 3.55
C TYR A 100 -12.69 4.82 2.98
N GLU A 101 -11.76 3.91 2.73
CA GLU A 101 -10.41 4.28 2.33
C GLU A 101 -9.78 3.21 1.45
N GLN A 102 -8.90 3.64 0.56
CA GLN A 102 -8.04 2.74 -0.19
C GLN A 102 -6.96 2.18 0.74
N ILE A 103 -6.76 0.87 0.71
CA ILE A 103 -5.82 0.16 1.57
C ILE A 103 -4.74 -0.59 0.79
N GLY A 104 -4.71 -0.47 -0.53
CA GLY A 104 -3.68 -1.09 -1.33
C GLY A 104 -3.82 -0.81 -2.83
N ASP A 105 -2.91 -1.38 -3.58
CA ASP A 105 -2.90 -1.38 -5.04
C ASP A 105 -2.63 -2.78 -5.57
N LEU A 106 -3.12 -3.04 -6.78
CA LEU A 106 -2.82 -4.23 -7.55
C LEU A 106 -2.68 -3.87 -9.02
N PHE A 107 -1.56 -4.27 -9.61
CA PHE A 107 -1.36 -4.20 -11.06
C PHE A 107 -0.64 -5.47 -11.49
N TYR A 108 -1.33 -6.33 -12.23
CA TYR A 108 -0.78 -7.61 -12.66
C TYR A 108 -1.19 -7.95 -14.09
N GLU A 109 -0.25 -8.56 -14.80
CA GLU A 109 -0.53 -9.21 -16.09
C GLU A 109 -1.39 -10.47 -15.87
N LEU A 110 -2.27 -10.73 -16.82
CA LEU A 110 -3.04 -11.96 -16.90
C LEU A 110 -2.18 -13.06 -17.54
N GLU A 111 -2.15 -14.23 -16.93
CA GLU A 111 -1.58 -15.44 -17.51
C GLU A 111 -2.72 -16.37 -17.92
N ASP A 112 -2.85 -16.64 -19.23
CA ASP A 112 -3.95 -17.47 -19.79
C ASP A 112 -5.35 -16.98 -19.35
N GLY A 113 -5.53 -15.65 -19.34
CA GLY A 113 -6.77 -14.99 -18.93
C GLY A 113 -7.02 -15.05 -17.41
N LYS A 114 -6.02 -15.35 -16.58
CA LYS A 114 -6.17 -15.49 -15.13
C LYS A 114 -5.15 -14.70 -14.35
N VAL A 115 -5.53 -14.28 -13.14
CA VAL A 115 -4.60 -13.71 -12.18
C VAL A 115 -5.08 -13.91 -10.75
N ALA A 116 -4.16 -14.23 -9.85
CA ALA A 116 -4.44 -14.24 -8.42
C ALA A 116 -4.51 -12.81 -7.88
N TYR A 117 -5.61 -12.44 -7.24
CA TYR A 117 -5.81 -11.14 -6.64
C TYR A 117 -5.03 -11.04 -5.32
N ARG A 118 -3.83 -10.48 -5.42
CA ARG A 118 -2.81 -10.37 -4.35
C ARG A 118 -2.33 -8.94 -4.22
N PRO A 119 -3.17 -8.01 -3.72
CA PRO A 119 -2.80 -6.62 -3.68
C PRO A 119 -1.66 -6.37 -2.69
N SER A 120 -0.87 -5.33 -2.97
CA SER A 120 0.03 -4.75 -1.99
C SER A 120 -0.80 -3.88 -1.06
N LEU A 121 -0.94 -4.30 0.20
CA LEU A 121 -1.70 -3.56 1.21
C LEU A 121 -0.80 -2.54 1.92
N TYR A 122 -1.34 -1.34 2.16
CA TYR A 122 -0.70 -0.27 2.92
C TYR A 122 -0.86 -0.44 4.44
N VAL A 123 -1.83 -1.25 4.84
CA VAL A 123 -2.17 -1.56 6.25
C VAL A 123 -2.07 -3.06 6.46
N ASP A 124 -1.76 -3.52 7.67
CA ASP A 124 -1.82 -4.95 7.95
C ASP A 124 -3.30 -5.38 7.95
N PHE A 125 -3.63 -6.34 7.10
CA PHE A 125 -5.00 -6.83 6.95
C PHE A 125 -5.59 -7.31 8.28
N GLU A 126 -4.75 -7.88 9.16
CA GLU A 126 -5.15 -8.31 10.50
C GLU A 126 -5.69 -7.17 11.38
N GLU A 127 -5.26 -5.93 11.15
CA GLU A 127 -5.72 -4.77 11.93
C GLU A 127 -7.06 -4.21 11.44
N VAL A 128 -7.46 -4.54 10.22
CA VAL A 128 -8.62 -3.93 9.55
C VAL A 128 -9.72 -4.91 9.19
N PHE A 129 -9.55 -6.24 9.31
CA PHE A 129 -10.54 -7.18 8.76
C PHE A 129 -11.87 -7.31 9.52
N GLU A 130 -11.90 -7.12 10.85
CA GLU A 130 -13.06 -7.48 11.68
C GLU A 130 -14.30 -6.60 11.46
N ASP A 131 -14.11 -5.30 11.25
CA ASP A 131 -15.18 -4.30 11.25
C ASP A 131 -15.33 -3.57 9.90
N ASN A 132 -14.75 -4.11 8.83
CA ASN A 132 -14.76 -3.46 7.52
C ASN A 132 -15.45 -4.31 6.44
N VAL A 133 -16.15 -3.59 5.57
CA VAL A 133 -16.50 -4.09 4.25
C VAL A 133 -15.38 -3.68 3.30
N PHE A 134 -14.79 -4.65 2.63
CA PHE A 134 -13.74 -4.45 1.65
C PHE A 134 -14.32 -4.22 0.27
N VAL A 135 -13.66 -3.36 -0.50
CA VAL A 135 -13.99 -3.03 -1.89
C VAL A 135 -12.83 -3.51 -2.75
N PHE A 136 -13.09 -4.44 -3.67
CA PHE A 136 -12.08 -5.00 -4.57
C PHE A 136 -12.41 -4.68 -6.02
N ASP A 137 -12.72 -3.42 -6.28
CA ASP A 137 -13.06 -2.91 -7.61
C ASP A 137 -11.83 -2.92 -8.50
N PHE A 138 -11.98 -3.30 -9.77
CA PHE A 138 -10.85 -3.42 -10.68
C PHE A 138 -11.21 -3.12 -12.14
N SER A 139 -10.18 -2.73 -12.89
CA SER A 139 -10.23 -2.55 -14.34
C SER A 139 -9.46 -3.66 -15.04
N VAL A 140 -9.99 -4.08 -16.19
CA VAL A 140 -9.32 -4.98 -17.14
C VAL A 140 -8.84 -4.13 -18.30
N ARG A 141 -7.59 -4.30 -18.70
CA ARG A 141 -6.98 -3.50 -19.76
C ARG A 141 -6.35 -4.37 -20.83
N ASP A 142 -6.19 -3.83 -22.01
CA ASP A 142 -5.53 -4.48 -23.13
C ASP A 142 -4.01 -4.33 -23.08
N ALA A 143 -3.30 -4.90 -24.04
CA ALA A 143 -1.83 -4.87 -24.10
C ALA A 143 -1.24 -3.46 -24.22
N ASP A 144 -2.02 -2.49 -24.69
CA ASP A 144 -1.63 -1.08 -24.81
C ASP A 144 -1.99 -0.28 -23.53
N GLY A 145 -2.64 -0.92 -22.55
CA GLY A 145 -3.05 -0.34 -21.27
C GLY A 145 -4.41 0.37 -21.33
N GLU A 146 -5.11 0.31 -22.46
CA GLU A 146 -6.45 0.88 -22.59
C GLU A 146 -7.46 0.07 -21.78
N VAL A 147 -8.38 0.75 -21.09
CA VAL A 147 -9.39 0.09 -20.27
C VAL A 147 -10.42 -0.57 -21.17
N ILE A 148 -10.48 -1.90 -21.09
CA ILE A 148 -11.49 -2.72 -21.76
C ILE A 148 -12.78 -2.73 -20.95
N ASN A 149 -12.66 -2.95 -19.64
CA ASN A 149 -13.81 -3.06 -18.75
C ASN A 149 -13.47 -2.61 -17.33
N VAL A 150 -14.50 -2.23 -16.57
CA VAL A 150 -14.40 -1.82 -15.17
C VAL A 150 -15.48 -2.54 -14.37
N PHE A 151 -15.06 -3.20 -13.29
CA PHE A 151 -15.92 -3.90 -12.35
C PHE A 151 -15.90 -3.14 -11.02
N ASN A 152 -17.05 -2.55 -10.70
CA ASN A 152 -17.27 -1.82 -9.46
C ASN A 152 -18.24 -2.57 -8.56
N SER A 153 -18.31 -2.16 -7.30
CA SER A 153 -19.21 -2.72 -6.29
C SER A 153 -18.92 -4.19 -5.95
N ILE A 154 -17.64 -4.56 -5.93
CA ILE A 154 -17.18 -5.88 -5.51
C ILE A 154 -16.89 -5.85 -4.01
N TYR A 155 -17.92 -6.12 -3.21
CA TYR A 155 -17.83 -6.03 -1.75
C TYR A 155 -17.52 -7.37 -1.09
N PHE A 156 -16.62 -7.36 -0.12
CA PHE A 156 -16.23 -8.52 0.68
C PHE A 156 -16.34 -8.24 2.17
N VAL A 157 -16.71 -9.27 2.94
CA VAL A 157 -16.58 -9.30 4.40
C VAL A 157 -15.85 -10.56 4.81
N PHE A 158 -14.89 -10.43 5.72
CA PHE A 158 -14.07 -11.52 6.18
C PHE A 158 -14.52 -11.95 7.58
N VAL A 159 -14.62 -13.26 7.80
CA VAL A 159 -14.92 -13.83 9.11
C VAL A 159 -13.76 -14.69 9.59
N GLU A 160 -13.53 -14.71 10.90
CA GLU A 160 -12.62 -15.70 11.47
C GLU A 160 -13.15 -17.12 11.23
N ALA A 161 -12.22 -18.05 11.03
CA ALA A 161 -12.54 -19.47 11.02
C ALA A 161 -13.09 -19.85 12.40
N GLU A 162 -14.29 -20.45 12.47
CA GLU A 162 -14.69 -21.08 13.72
C GLU A 162 -13.72 -22.25 13.97
N GLU A 163 -12.98 -22.21 15.07
CA GLU A 163 -12.28 -23.39 15.54
C GLU A 163 -13.31 -24.51 15.66
N ALA A 164 -13.11 -25.58 14.89
CA ALA A 164 -13.85 -26.81 15.10
C ALA A 164 -13.62 -27.19 16.57
N THR A 165 -14.67 -27.07 17.39
CA THR A 165 -14.60 -27.44 18.80
C THR A 165 -14.26 -28.92 18.88
N GLU A 166 -12.98 -29.24 18.98
CA GLU A 166 -12.55 -30.56 19.34
C GLU A 166 -13.02 -30.80 20.77
N THR A 167 -13.79 -31.87 20.93
CA THR A 167 -14.25 -32.34 22.24
C THR A 167 -13.01 -32.61 23.11
N PRO A 168 -12.94 -32.06 24.33
CA PRO A 168 -11.71 -32.08 25.12
C PRO A 168 -11.38 -33.50 25.59
N ALA A 169 -10.17 -33.96 25.25
CA ALA A 169 -9.53 -35.07 25.95
C ALA A 169 -8.66 -34.51 27.06
N GLU A 170 -9.12 -34.72 28.29
CA GLU A 170 -8.46 -34.47 29.57
C GLU A 170 -7.11 -35.21 29.70
N ALA A 171 -6.06 -34.50 30.16
CA ALA A 171 -5.12 -34.93 31.20
C ALA A 171 -3.97 -33.91 31.37
N THR A 172 -4.04 -33.07 32.40
CA THR A 172 -3.24 -33.08 33.65
C THR A 172 -2.07 -32.08 33.69
N GLU A 173 -2.25 -31.11 34.60
CA GLU A 173 -1.29 -30.29 35.33
C GLU A 173 0.18 -30.74 35.35
N THR A 174 1.11 -29.78 35.32
CA THR A 174 1.96 -29.48 36.50
C THR A 174 2.53 -28.07 36.41
N THR A 175 2.28 -27.30 37.46
CA THR A 175 2.83 -25.98 37.84
C THR A 175 4.32 -26.02 38.11
N VAL A 176 5.07 -25.01 37.63
CA VAL A 176 6.27 -24.48 38.34
C VAL A 176 6.36 -22.96 38.09
N GLU A 177 6.14 -22.17 39.14
CA GLU A 177 6.62 -20.78 39.25
C GLU A 177 8.16 -20.77 39.20
N GLU A 178 8.81 -19.73 38.66
CA GLU A 178 9.87 -18.99 39.39
C GLU A 178 10.48 -17.84 38.54
N THR A 179 10.32 -16.63 39.07
CA THR A 179 11.26 -15.49 39.22
C THR A 179 12.12 -14.95 38.07
N ALA A 180 12.06 -13.62 37.96
CA ALA A 180 12.88 -12.74 37.14
C ALA A 180 14.37 -12.73 37.55
N GLU A 181 15.25 -12.63 36.56
CA GLU A 181 16.58 -12.03 36.75
C GLU A 181 16.98 -11.14 35.57
N GLU A 182 17.29 -9.91 35.93
CA GLU A 182 18.04 -8.90 35.20
C GLU A 182 19.46 -9.40 34.89
N THR A 183 19.91 -9.32 33.64
CA THR A 183 21.34 -9.43 33.32
C THR A 183 21.77 -8.42 32.27
N THR A 184 22.92 -7.83 32.59
CA THR A 184 23.69 -6.76 31.96
C THR A 184 24.14 -7.03 30.53
N GLU A 185 24.03 -6.01 29.68
CA GLU A 185 24.49 -5.98 28.30
C GLU A 185 26.02 -6.04 28.15
N THR A 186 26.47 -6.77 27.14
CA THR A 186 27.81 -6.72 26.54
C THR A 186 27.59 -6.71 25.02
N PRO A 187 28.25 -5.82 24.24
CA PRO A 187 27.81 -5.51 22.88
C PRO A 187 28.11 -6.69 21.95
N GLU A 188 27.05 -7.28 21.39
CA GLU A 188 27.16 -8.28 20.32
C GLU A 188 27.48 -7.61 18.99
N ALA A 189 28.35 -8.27 18.25
CA ALA A 189 28.84 -7.84 16.95
C ALA A 189 27.68 -7.70 15.95
N VAL A 190 27.72 -6.63 15.16
CA VAL A 190 26.81 -6.35 14.05
C VAL A 190 26.85 -7.53 13.08
N VAL A 191 25.81 -8.36 13.13
CA VAL A 191 25.51 -9.33 12.09
C VAL A 191 24.80 -8.53 11.00
N GLU A 192 25.48 -8.22 9.90
CA GLU A 192 24.85 -7.53 8.78
C GLU A 192 23.81 -8.45 8.14
N THR A 193 22.54 -8.11 8.37
CA THR A 193 21.40 -8.64 7.62
C THR A 193 21.61 -8.33 6.13
N PRO A 194 21.45 -9.31 5.22
CA PRO A 194 21.62 -9.05 3.79
C PRO A 194 20.68 -7.92 3.35
N ALA A 195 21.23 -6.96 2.61
CA ALA A 195 20.48 -5.82 2.13
C ALA A 195 19.37 -6.29 1.18
N GLN A 196 18.14 -5.86 1.42
CA GLN A 196 17.01 -6.15 0.54
C GLN A 196 17.16 -5.31 -0.74
N GLU A 197 16.96 -5.92 -1.90
CA GLU A 197 17.21 -5.30 -3.21
C GLU A 197 15.93 -5.25 -4.06
N ALA A 198 15.83 -4.24 -4.92
CA ALA A 198 14.79 -4.06 -5.93
C ALA A 198 15.43 -3.63 -7.26
N THR A 199 14.64 -3.67 -8.34
CA THR A 199 15.06 -3.16 -9.66
C THR A 199 14.47 -1.77 -9.87
N ALA A 200 15.34 -0.80 -10.14
CA ALA A 200 14.97 0.58 -10.45
C ALA A 200 15.10 0.82 -11.95
N VAL A 201 13.96 1.11 -12.59
CA VAL A 201 13.89 1.40 -14.03
C VAL A 201 13.89 2.91 -14.23
N PRO A 202 14.85 3.52 -14.95
CA PRO A 202 14.84 4.96 -15.22
C PRO A 202 13.52 5.39 -15.87
N THR A 203 12.95 6.50 -15.40
CA THR A 203 11.72 7.07 -15.97
C THR A 203 12.07 8.12 -17.03
N ALA A 204 11.24 8.19 -18.07
CA ALA A 204 11.36 9.19 -19.15
C ALA A 204 10.28 10.28 -19.07
N SER A 205 9.56 10.36 -17.96
CA SER A 205 8.46 11.32 -17.77
C SER A 205 9.00 12.74 -17.63
N ASP A 206 8.32 13.70 -18.25
CA ASP A 206 8.60 15.12 -18.02
C ASP A 206 8.17 15.48 -16.60
N VAL A 207 8.96 16.30 -15.90
CA VAL A 207 8.60 16.77 -14.55
C VAL A 207 8.50 18.29 -14.54
N VAL A 208 7.35 18.77 -14.06
CA VAL A 208 7.03 20.19 -13.93
C VAL A 208 6.86 20.54 -12.47
N VAL A 209 7.54 21.59 -12.01
CA VAL A 209 7.44 22.11 -10.65
C VAL A 209 6.95 23.56 -10.74
N ASP A 210 5.77 23.84 -10.19
CA ASP A 210 5.11 25.15 -10.26
C ASP A 210 5.08 25.74 -11.68
N GLY A 211 4.77 24.89 -12.67
CA GLY A 211 4.70 25.27 -14.09
C GLY A 211 6.05 25.41 -14.80
N LYS A 212 7.17 25.02 -14.18
CA LYS A 212 8.51 25.04 -14.79
C LYS A 212 9.05 23.62 -14.97
N ASN A 213 9.58 23.30 -16.14
CA ASN A 213 10.26 22.01 -16.34
C ASN A 213 11.51 21.93 -15.47
N VAL A 214 11.66 20.81 -14.78
CA VAL A 214 12.83 20.47 -13.96
C VAL A 214 13.27 19.06 -14.34
N SER A 215 14.57 18.89 -14.59
CA SER A 215 15.13 17.57 -14.87
C SER A 215 15.41 16.84 -13.56
N PHE A 216 14.85 15.65 -13.40
CA PHE A 216 15.11 14.76 -12.28
C PHE A 216 15.74 13.46 -12.77
N GLU A 217 16.61 12.90 -11.93
CA GLU A 217 16.87 11.47 -11.96
C GLU A 217 15.78 10.80 -11.12
N ALA A 218 14.92 10.01 -11.78
CA ALA A 218 13.80 9.35 -11.14
C ALA A 218 13.63 7.94 -11.71
N TYR A 219 13.22 7.02 -10.85
CA TYR A 219 13.10 5.60 -11.17
C TYR A 219 11.69 5.09 -10.89
N ASN A 220 11.20 4.21 -11.74
CA ASN A 220 10.10 3.34 -11.42
C ASN A 220 10.64 2.14 -10.63
N ILE A 221 10.14 1.96 -9.41
CA ILE A 221 10.41 0.79 -8.59
C ILE A 221 9.05 0.28 -8.15
N ASP A 222 8.73 -0.95 -8.56
CA ASP A 222 7.46 -1.61 -8.24
C ASP A 222 6.23 -0.76 -8.58
N GLY A 223 6.26 -0.07 -9.73
CA GLY A 223 5.15 0.73 -10.24
C GLY A 223 5.10 2.17 -9.75
N TYR A 224 5.94 2.57 -8.79
CA TYR A 224 5.94 3.95 -8.26
C TYR A 224 7.13 4.77 -8.74
N ASN A 225 6.93 6.08 -8.88
CA ASN A 225 8.01 7.00 -9.21
C ASN A 225 8.77 7.42 -7.94
N TYR A 226 10.02 6.99 -7.86
CA TYR A 226 10.96 7.33 -6.81
C TYR A 226 11.89 8.43 -7.28
N PHE A 227 11.98 9.49 -6.47
CA PHE A 227 12.78 10.67 -6.75
C PHE A 227 13.86 10.82 -5.70
N LYS A 228 15.02 11.32 -6.11
CA LYS A 228 16.09 11.67 -5.18
C LYS A 228 15.57 12.74 -4.20
N LEU A 229 15.59 12.42 -2.90
CA LEU A 229 14.98 13.25 -1.86
C LEU A 229 15.50 14.70 -1.85
N ARG A 230 16.81 14.87 -2.05
CA ARG A 230 17.45 16.19 -2.08
C ARG A 230 17.05 17.02 -3.30
N ASP A 231 16.75 16.36 -4.42
CA ASP A 231 16.27 17.05 -5.60
C ASP A 231 14.83 17.53 -5.37
N LEU A 232 14.00 16.75 -4.67
CA LEU A 232 12.66 17.20 -4.26
C LEU A 232 12.73 18.40 -3.31
N ALA A 233 13.57 18.33 -2.27
CA ALA A 233 13.78 19.42 -1.32
C ALA A 233 14.25 20.71 -2.04
N MET A 234 15.18 20.57 -2.98
CA MET A 234 15.66 21.67 -3.81
C MET A 234 14.58 22.21 -4.76
N ALA A 235 13.69 21.36 -5.27
CA ALA A 235 12.64 21.77 -6.20
C ALA A 235 11.55 22.60 -5.53
N VAL A 236 11.22 22.30 -4.27
CA VAL A 236 10.18 23.02 -3.51
C VAL A 236 10.74 24.14 -2.62
N THR A 237 12.07 24.32 -2.55
CA THR A 237 12.70 25.33 -1.69
C THR A 237 12.27 26.75 -2.08
N GLY A 238 11.92 27.56 -1.07
CA GLY A 238 11.37 28.91 -1.26
C GLY A 238 9.85 28.97 -1.45
N SER A 239 9.15 27.82 -1.44
CA SER A 239 7.68 27.75 -1.33
C SER A 239 7.23 27.62 0.14
N ASP A 240 5.91 27.68 0.38
CA ASP A 240 5.33 27.37 1.69
C ASP A 240 5.41 25.87 2.04
N LYS A 241 5.74 25.01 1.07
CA LYS A 241 5.88 23.54 1.19
C LYS A 241 7.34 23.10 1.22
N GLN A 242 8.25 24.03 1.48
CA GLN A 242 9.68 23.75 1.56
C GLN A 242 10.02 22.89 2.78
N PHE A 243 11.11 22.13 2.66
CA PHE A 243 11.69 21.38 3.76
C PHE A 243 13.19 21.22 3.59
N GLU A 244 13.90 21.04 4.71
CA GLU A 244 15.34 20.75 4.74
C GLU A 244 15.59 19.24 4.92
N VAL A 245 16.72 18.76 4.41
CA VAL A 245 17.16 17.37 4.51
C VAL A 245 18.54 17.31 5.14
N THR A 246 18.62 16.84 6.39
CA THR A 246 19.89 16.66 7.09
C THR A 246 20.18 15.19 7.39
N TRP A 247 21.45 14.89 7.61
CA TRP A 247 21.93 13.56 7.96
C TRP A 247 22.44 13.55 9.41
N ASP A 248 21.91 12.64 10.22
CA ASP A 248 22.42 12.33 11.55
C ASP A 248 23.19 11.02 11.49
N GLY A 249 24.52 11.12 11.45
CA GLY A 249 25.40 9.96 11.39
C GLY A 249 25.51 9.18 12.69
N GLU A 250 25.14 9.75 13.84
CA GLU A 250 25.15 9.03 15.12
C GLU A 250 23.93 8.12 15.24
N LYS A 251 22.78 8.56 14.72
CA LYS A 251 21.53 7.79 14.70
C LYS A 251 21.30 6.99 13.43
N ASN A 252 22.17 7.10 12.43
CA ASN A 252 21.95 6.55 11.09
C ASN A 252 20.59 7.00 10.53
N ALA A 253 20.30 8.31 10.61
CA ALA A 253 18.97 8.85 10.36
C ALA A 253 18.95 10.00 9.36
N ILE A 254 17.87 10.03 8.58
CA ILE A 254 17.51 11.14 7.68
C ILE A 254 16.53 12.02 8.45
N ASN A 255 16.88 13.30 8.66
CA ASN A 255 15.95 14.25 9.27
C ASN A 255 15.40 15.19 8.20
N LEU A 256 14.08 15.25 8.18
CA LEU A 256 13.25 16.13 7.40
C LEU A 256 12.75 17.26 8.30
N VAL A 257 12.96 18.52 7.91
CA VAL A 257 12.52 19.67 8.72
C VAL A 257 11.57 20.54 7.90
N SER A 258 10.30 20.52 8.28
CA SER A 258 9.22 21.21 7.58
C SER A 258 9.37 22.73 7.68
N GLY A 259 9.11 23.43 6.58
CA GLY A 259 9.13 24.89 6.52
C GLY A 259 10.53 25.52 6.52
N GLU A 260 11.60 24.75 6.70
CA GLU A 260 12.97 25.20 6.52
C GLU A 260 13.41 25.10 5.05
N ALA A 261 14.14 26.10 4.57
CA ALA A 261 14.63 26.11 3.20
C ALA A 261 15.81 25.13 3.05
N TYR A 262 15.77 24.30 2.01
CA TYR A 262 16.83 23.37 1.69
C TYR A 262 18.18 24.07 1.43
N THR A 263 19.26 23.53 2.01
CA THR A 263 20.63 23.99 1.81
C THR A 263 21.35 23.11 0.78
N PRO A 264 21.67 23.63 -0.42
CA PRO A 264 22.35 22.85 -1.45
C PRO A 264 23.73 22.37 -0.99
N VAL A 265 24.02 21.10 -1.24
CA VAL A 265 25.32 20.48 -0.96
C VAL A 265 26.12 20.17 -2.22
N GLY A 266 25.50 20.33 -3.40
CA GLY A 266 26.09 20.09 -4.71
C GLY A 266 25.69 18.72 -5.28
N GLY A 267 25.38 18.72 -6.58
CA GLY A 267 24.95 17.53 -7.31
C GLY A 267 23.43 17.33 -7.35
N GLU A 268 22.65 18.30 -6.88
CA GLU A 268 21.20 18.34 -7.07
C GLU A 268 20.85 18.46 -8.55
N PHE A 269 19.80 17.75 -8.97
CA PHE A 269 19.35 17.66 -10.37
C PHE A 269 20.40 17.11 -11.35
N ALA A 270 21.46 16.48 -10.87
CA ALA A 270 22.37 15.74 -11.72
C ALA A 270 21.65 14.49 -12.26
N VAL A 271 21.62 14.33 -13.58
CA VAL A 271 20.99 13.20 -14.27
C VAL A 271 22.07 12.35 -14.92
N SER A 272 22.03 11.03 -14.71
CA SER A 272 22.91 10.10 -15.43
C SER A 272 22.39 9.81 -16.85
N GLU A 273 23.28 9.53 -17.81
CA GLU A 273 22.89 9.13 -19.17
C GLU A 273 22.46 7.65 -19.27
N GLY A 274 22.26 6.98 -18.15
CA GLY A 274 21.93 5.55 -18.10
C GLY A 274 20.46 5.30 -18.43
N THR A 275 20.20 4.55 -19.49
CA THR A 275 18.84 4.09 -19.88
C THR A 275 18.51 2.69 -19.36
N GLU A 276 19.48 2.03 -18.73
CA GLU A 276 19.36 0.66 -18.24
C GLU A 276 18.83 0.65 -16.80
N SER A 277 18.09 -0.41 -16.45
CA SER A 277 17.69 -0.64 -15.05
C SER A 277 18.91 -0.80 -14.14
N VAL A 278 18.80 -0.25 -12.93
CA VAL A 278 19.85 -0.30 -11.91
C VAL A 278 19.35 -1.02 -10.66
N GLN A 279 20.28 -1.51 -9.86
CA GLN A 279 19.97 -2.08 -8.56
C GLN A 279 19.61 -0.96 -7.58
N ALA A 280 18.50 -1.15 -6.86
CA ALA A 280 18.08 -0.32 -5.76
C ALA A 280 18.18 -1.12 -4.46
N ILE A 281 18.83 -0.55 -3.44
CA ILE A 281 18.98 -1.22 -2.15
C ILE A 281 18.03 -0.55 -1.17
N VAL A 282 17.19 -1.31 -0.46
CA VAL A 282 16.31 -0.74 0.57
C VAL A 282 17.15 0.05 1.57
N ASN A 283 16.79 1.32 1.76
CA ASN A 283 17.45 2.18 2.72
C ASN A 283 17.00 1.77 4.14
N GLN A 284 17.96 1.56 5.03
CA GLN A 284 17.72 1.12 6.42
C GLN A 284 17.86 2.27 7.43
N SER A 285 17.99 3.51 6.96
CA SER A 285 18.08 4.67 7.86
C SER A 285 16.72 4.97 8.46
N THR A 286 16.70 5.32 9.75
CA THR A 286 15.50 5.85 10.38
C THR A 286 15.16 7.21 9.76
N ILE A 287 13.89 7.49 9.54
CA ILE A 287 13.44 8.74 8.94
C ILE A 287 12.64 9.50 9.98
N TYR A 288 13.01 10.76 10.20
CA TYR A 288 12.30 11.67 11.09
C TYR A 288 11.74 12.84 10.31
N ILE A 289 10.52 13.24 10.63
CA ILE A 289 9.98 14.55 10.28
C ILE A 289 9.75 15.37 11.54
N ASP A 290 10.36 16.57 11.59
CA ASP A 290 10.23 17.50 12.72
C ASP A 290 10.55 16.85 14.10
N GLY A 291 11.41 15.83 14.08
CA GLY A 291 11.83 15.06 15.25
C GLY A 291 10.93 13.87 15.62
N GLU A 292 9.86 13.62 14.87
CA GLU A 292 9.01 12.43 14.99
C GLU A 292 9.40 11.37 13.96
N GLU A 293 9.54 10.13 14.40
CA GLU A 293 9.89 9.02 13.52
C GLU A 293 8.70 8.64 12.64
N ILE A 294 8.95 8.47 11.35
CA ILE A 294 7.95 8.03 10.37
C ILE A 294 8.48 6.87 9.54
N ALA A 295 7.56 6.03 9.08
CA ALA A 295 7.87 4.95 8.15
C ALA A 295 7.63 5.44 6.72
N LEU A 296 8.70 5.60 5.95
CA LEU A 296 8.64 5.82 4.50
C LEU A 296 9.56 4.81 3.82
N GLN A 297 9.11 4.27 2.69
CA GLN A 297 9.97 3.43 1.86
C GLN A 297 10.98 4.31 1.12
N ALA A 298 12.26 3.97 1.27
CA ALA A 298 13.33 4.61 0.53
C ALA A 298 14.31 3.57 -0.02
N TYR A 299 14.99 3.93 -1.12
CA TYR A 299 16.04 3.14 -1.72
C TYR A 299 17.34 3.94 -1.85
N THR A 300 18.46 3.28 -1.64
CA THR A 300 19.80 3.79 -1.93
C THR A 300 20.19 3.37 -3.34
N ILE A 301 20.35 4.34 -4.23
CA ILE A 301 20.79 4.14 -5.62
C ILE A 301 21.95 5.09 -5.88
N GLY A 302 23.10 4.56 -6.29
CA GLY A 302 24.29 5.38 -6.58
C GLY A 302 24.78 6.24 -5.41
N GLY A 303 24.48 5.83 -4.16
CA GLY A 303 24.81 6.58 -2.95
C GLY A 303 23.86 7.73 -2.60
N ASN A 304 22.73 7.85 -3.30
CA ASN A 304 21.66 8.81 -3.00
C ASN A 304 20.40 8.08 -2.50
N ASN A 305 19.58 8.77 -1.72
CA ASN A 305 18.33 8.24 -1.19
C ASN A 305 17.14 8.68 -2.06
N TYR A 306 16.37 7.71 -2.52
CA TYR A 306 15.23 7.84 -3.41
C TYR A 306 13.95 7.49 -2.67
N PHE A 307 12.96 8.38 -2.73
CA PHE A 307 11.69 8.25 -2.02
C PHE A 307 10.54 8.32 -3.02
N LYS A 308 9.47 7.58 -2.73
CA LYS A 308 8.24 7.62 -3.53
C LYS A 308 7.69 9.05 -3.51
N LEU A 309 7.51 9.64 -4.69
CA LEU A 309 7.13 11.05 -4.84
C LEU A 309 5.84 11.39 -4.10
N ARG A 310 4.84 10.52 -4.19
CA ARG A 310 3.52 10.74 -3.58
C ARG A 310 3.58 10.75 -2.07
N ASP A 311 4.37 9.86 -1.46
CA ASP A 311 4.54 9.83 -0.01
C ASP A 311 5.21 11.11 0.49
N VAL A 312 6.23 11.61 -0.23
CA VAL A 312 6.84 12.91 0.09
C VAL A 312 5.85 14.07 -0.13
N GLY A 313 5.01 13.98 -1.17
CA GLY A 313 3.95 14.94 -1.46
C GLY A 313 2.90 15.02 -0.37
N GLU A 314 2.49 13.88 0.18
CA GLU A 314 1.57 13.80 1.32
C GLU A 314 2.20 14.39 2.59
N VAL A 315 3.43 13.97 2.90
CA VAL A 315 4.17 14.41 4.10
C VAL A 315 4.35 15.93 4.15
N PHE A 316 4.65 16.57 3.00
CA PHE A 316 4.83 18.01 2.92
C PHE A 316 3.66 18.77 2.32
N ASP A 317 2.55 18.08 2.06
CA ASP A 317 1.31 18.62 1.52
C ASP A 317 1.51 19.47 0.25
N PHE A 318 2.26 18.95 -0.74
CA PHE A 318 2.32 19.51 -2.09
C PHE A 318 1.59 18.61 -3.09
N GLY A 319 0.92 19.23 -4.07
CA GLY A 319 0.18 18.52 -5.10
C GLY A 319 1.09 17.66 -5.99
N VAL A 320 0.65 16.43 -6.26
CA VAL A 320 1.29 15.53 -7.23
C VAL A 320 0.25 15.04 -8.24
N LEU A 321 0.36 15.53 -9.48
CA LEU A 321 -0.55 15.18 -10.57
C LEU A 321 0.18 14.39 -11.66
N TRP A 322 -0.60 13.55 -12.34
CA TRP A 322 -0.16 12.80 -13.50
C TRP A 322 -1.00 13.19 -14.71
N ASP A 323 -0.32 13.55 -15.80
CA ASP A 323 -0.91 13.71 -17.12
C ASP A 323 -0.37 12.61 -18.03
N GLY A 324 -1.23 11.63 -18.33
CA GLY A 324 -0.87 10.50 -19.18
C GLY A 324 -0.77 10.84 -20.66
N GLU A 325 -1.47 11.89 -21.14
CA GLU A 325 -1.37 12.32 -22.55
C GLU A 325 -0.02 12.98 -22.81
N LEU A 326 0.49 13.73 -21.83
CA LEU A 326 1.78 14.42 -21.89
C LEU A 326 2.94 13.59 -21.35
N ASN A 327 2.68 12.41 -20.75
CA ASN A 327 3.67 11.63 -20.00
C ASN A 327 4.40 12.50 -18.96
N GLN A 328 3.62 13.27 -18.18
CA GLN A 328 4.12 14.35 -17.35
C GLN A 328 3.68 14.22 -15.88
N ILE A 329 4.64 14.41 -14.98
CA ILE A 329 4.43 14.54 -13.55
C ILE A 329 4.44 16.02 -13.20
N SER A 330 3.41 16.49 -12.48
CA SER A 330 3.37 17.85 -11.95
C SER A 330 3.49 17.84 -10.43
N ILE A 331 4.42 18.65 -9.92
CA ILE A 331 4.59 19.01 -8.52
C ILE A 331 4.10 20.45 -8.36
N ASP A 332 3.12 20.69 -7.50
CA ASP A 332 2.52 21.99 -7.28
C ASP A 332 2.57 22.35 -5.80
N THR A 333 3.32 23.39 -5.45
CA THR A 333 3.51 23.83 -4.07
C THR A 333 2.43 24.81 -3.59
N VAL A 334 1.54 25.24 -4.48
CA VAL A 334 0.45 26.18 -4.18
C VAL A 334 -0.82 25.43 -3.78
N VAL A 335 -0.98 24.19 -4.24
CA VAL A 335 -2.08 23.31 -3.85
C VAL A 335 -1.61 22.25 -2.87
N GLY A 336 -2.49 21.86 -1.96
CA GLY A 336 -2.24 20.73 -1.05
C GLY A 336 -2.20 19.41 -1.80
N TYR A 337 -1.64 18.40 -1.14
CA TYR A 337 -1.76 17.03 -1.62
C TYR A 337 -3.23 16.61 -1.57
N VAL A 338 -3.74 16.17 -2.70
CA VAL A 338 -5.10 15.67 -2.81
C VAL A 338 -5.00 14.20 -3.18
N VAL A 339 -5.60 13.35 -2.33
CA VAL A 339 -5.92 11.99 -2.73
C VAL A 339 -6.97 12.13 -3.83
N VAL A 340 -6.59 11.79 -5.06
CA VAL A 340 -7.49 11.93 -6.20
C VAL A 340 -8.54 10.82 -6.07
N GLU A 341 -9.75 11.21 -5.67
CA GLU A 341 -10.95 10.34 -5.55
C GLU A 341 -11.29 9.57 -6.83
#